data_AF-A0A940ZFS0-F1
#
_entry.id   AF-A0A940ZFS0-F1
#
_cell.length_a   1.000
_cell.length_b   1.000
_cell.length_c   1.000
_cell.angle_alpha   90.00
_cell.angle_beta   90.00
_cell.angle_gamma   90.00
#
_symmetry.space_group_name_H-M   'P 1'
#
loop_
_entity.id
_entity.type
_entity.pdbx_description
1 polymer ?
#
loop_
_entity_poly.entity_id
_entity_poly.type
_entity_poly.pdbx_seq_one_letter_code
_entity_poly.pdbx_strand_id
1 'polypeptide(L)'
;MQAAPQLYLLDGSSYIYRAYYGVRDLATSGGMPVNAVFGFTRMLLGLLQENRPDYLAVVLEPPREETFRREIYPLYKAQRDAMPADLVTQLPYIRKILQALNIPVLEAPGFEADDVIATLARRYAAEGIQVTAVSGDKDLLQIVAAGICLLDTMKEQRCGPQEVLDRFGVPAELVPDVLGLAGDSADNIPGVPGIGEKTAAGLVRRFGSLEKVLEWRSMVNGRQRRDNLYLHADQARLSKILATVRYDVPLEISLADLQCRPPHLPLLMPLLRELEFAALEVAFTPPSPGVVELYCDGSGRDSGPGGYGVILRYGESEKELSGFEPASTSQRMELTAAIRGLAALQKPKRVRVYSDSQYLVRGMSEWLAGWQRSGRLETAAALRNQDLWQQLAALAANHTVTWQWVRGHDGHYFNERCDRLAKRAAEAGVRAAEQAAAQARKVNFMPVPIVPARPAPVQDLEERVYAADADGQLLLC
;
A
#
# COMPACT_ATOMS: atom_id res chain seq x y z
N MET A 1 10.86 23.44 -5.42
CA MET A 1 9.47 23.31 -5.90
C MET A 1 8.64 22.79 -4.74
N GLN A 2 7.49 23.39 -4.43
CA GLN A 2 6.51 22.73 -3.56
C GLN A 2 6.08 21.43 -4.24
N ALA A 3 5.89 20.36 -3.46
CA ALA A 3 5.32 19.12 -3.99
C ALA A 3 3.93 19.42 -4.55
N ALA A 4 3.56 18.78 -5.65
CA ALA A 4 2.22 18.91 -6.22
C ALA A 4 1.16 18.41 -5.21
N PRO A 5 -0.02 19.04 -5.12
CA PRO A 5 -1.05 18.62 -4.17
C PRO A 5 -1.49 17.19 -4.47
N GLN A 6 -1.84 16.44 -3.43
CA GLN A 6 -2.21 15.04 -3.53
C GLN A 6 -3.68 14.81 -3.18
N LEU A 7 -4.41 14.18 -4.11
CA LEU A 7 -5.78 13.71 -3.91
C LEU A 7 -5.81 12.18 -3.79
N TYR A 8 -6.44 11.70 -2.73
CA TYR A 8 -6.68 10.29 -2.51
C TYR A 8 -8.17 9.98 -2.70
N LEU A 9 -8.47 9.01 -3.55
CA LEU A 9 -9.84 8.54 -3.80
C LEU A 9 -9.93 7.10 -3.31
N LEU A 10 -10.55 6.92 -2.14
CA LEU A 10 -10.64 5.63 -1.47
C LEU A 10 -11.87 4.87 -1.94
N ASP A 11 -11.67 3.67 -2.48
CA ASP A 11 -12.74 2.69 -2.67
C ASP A 11 -13.20 2.18 -1.31
N GLY A 12 -14.24 2.85 -0.78
CA GLY A 12 -14.75 2.64 0.56
C GLY A 12 -15.42 1.29 0.70
N SER A 13 -16.17 0.83 -0.30
CA SER A 13 -16.84 -0.46 -0.25
C SER A 13 -15.86 -1.62 -0.19
N SER A 14 -14.82 -1.62 -1.03
CA SER A 14 -13.74 -2.61 -0.97
C SER A 14 -13.02 -2.58 0.37
N TYR A 15 -12.76 -1.38 0.92
CA TYR A 15 -12.18 -1.21 2.25
C TYR A 15 -13.05 -1.79 3.38
N ILE A 16 -14.37 -1.57 3.33
CA ILE A 16 -15.32 -2.09 4.32
C ILE A 16 -15.31 -3.63 4.30
N TYR A 17 -15.39 -4.25 3.13
CA TYR A 17 -15.32 -5.70 3.00
C TYR A 17 -13.98 -6.28 3.48
N ARG A 18 -12.86 -5.61 3.14
CA ARG A 18 -11.54 -6.00 3.64
C ARG A 18 -11.45 -5.93 5.16
N ALA A 19 -11.98 -4.86 5.76
CA ALA A 19 -12.03 -4.71 7.21
C ALA A 19 -12.88 -5.81 7.87
N TYR A 20 -14.06 -6.09 7.32
CA TYR A 20 -14.97 -7.12 7.81
C TYR A 20 -14.31 -8.51 7.85
N TYR A 21 -13.66 -8.93 6.78
CA TYR A 21 -13.01 -10.25 6.73
C TYR A 21 -11.62 -10.28 7.39
N GLY A 22 -10.96 -9.13 7.51
CA GLY A 22 -9.62 -8.99 8.10
C GLY A 22 -9.61 -8.98 9.63
N VAL A 23 -10.67 -8.49 10.26
CA VAL A 23 -10.85 -8.49 11.72
C VAL A 23 -11.93 -9.50 12.07
N ARG A 24 -11.59 -10.51 12.88
CA ARG A 24 -12.51 -11.58 13.30
C ARG A 24 -12.94 -11.39 14.75
N ASP A 25 -14.17 -11.81 15.03
CA ASP A 25 -14.72 -11.99 16.39
C ASP A 25 -14.63 -10.74 17.30
N LEU A 26 -14.74 -9.54 16.73
CA LEU A 26 -14.77 -8.29 17.49
C LEU A 26 -16.20 -7.76 17.62
N ALA A 27 -16.69 -7.73 18.85
CA ALA A 27 -17.99 -7.18 19.23
C ALA A 27 -17.85 -6.33 20.51
N THR A 28 -18.79 -5.41 20.72
CA THR A 28 -18.92 -4.69 21.99
C THR A 28 -19.35 -5.63 23.12
N SER A 29 -19.24 -5.19 24.37
CA SER A 29 -19.78 -5.90 25.54
C SER A 29 -21.29 -6.20 25.43
N GLY A 30 -22.04 -5.39 24.66
CA GLY A 30 -23.44 -5.60 24.32
C GLY A 30 -23.70 -6.61 23.20
N GLY A 31 -22.66 -7.22 22.63
CA GLY A 31 -22.76 -8.22 21.55
C GLY A 31 -22.91 -7.64 20.14
N MET A 32 -22.83 -6.31 19.98
CA MET A 32 -22.93 -5.68 18.66
C MET A 32 -21.59 -5.85 17.90
N PRO A 33 -21.59 -6.45 16.69
CA PRO A 33 -20.38 -6.64 15.91
C PRO A 33 -19.82 -5.29 15.48
N VAL A 34 -18.51 -5.10 15.65
CA VAL A 34 -17.80 -3.84 15.35
C VAL A 34 -16.49 -4.06 14.58
N ASN A 35 -16.24 -5.29 14.13
CA ASN A 35 -15.02 -5.69 13.43
C ASN A 35 -14.77 -4.88 12.15
N ALA A 36 -15.81 -4.66 11.33
CA ALA A 36 -15.67 -3.87 10.10
C ALA A 36 -15.46 -2.39 10.42
N VAL A 37 -16.19 -1.83 11.39
CA VAL A 37 -16.01 -0.41 11.79
C VAL A 37 -14.60 -0.19 12.33
N PHE A 38 -14.12 -1.07 13.21
CA PHE A 38 -12.78 -0.99 13.78
C PHE A 38 -11.70 -1.12 12.71
N GLY A 39 -11.78 -2.17 11.89
CA GLY A 39 -10.82 -2.43 10.83
C GLY A 39 -10.76 -1.28 9.82
N PHE A 40 -11.92 -0.79 9.38
CA PHE A 40 -12.03 0.32 8.44
C PHE A 40 -11.39 1.59 9.01
N THR A 41 -11.75 1.94 10.26
CA THR A 41 -11.22 3.12 10.94
C THR A 41 -9.70 3.03 11.08
N ARG A 42 -9.18 1.87 11.51
CA ARG A 42 -7.74 1.65 11.65
C ARG A 42 -7.00 1.79 10.32
N MET A 43 -7.51 1.15 9.26
CA MET A 43 -6.92 1.21 7.91
C MET A 43 -6.94 2.64 7.36
N LEU A 44 -8.04 3.36 7.53
CA LEU A 44 -8.19 4.74 7.09
C LEU A 44 -7.24 5.70 7.82
N LEU A 45 -7.13 5.56 9.14
CA LEU A 45 -6.18 6.35 9.91
C LEU A 45 -4.73 6.04 9.49
N GLY A 46 -4.41 4.77 9.22
CA GLY A 46 -3.10 4.38 8.67
C GLY A 46 -2.80 5.08 7.34
N LEU A 47 -3.76 5.05 6.40
CA LEU A 47 -3.66 5.74 5.11
C LEU A 47 -3.37 7.24 5.29
N LEU A 48 -4.13 7.92 6.14
CA LEU A 48 -3.98 9.35 6.43
C LEU A 48 -2.60 9.69 7.02
N GLN A 49 -2.12 8.89 7.96
CA GLN A 49 -0.82 9.10 8.61
C GLN A 49 0.34 8.95 7.62
N GLU A 50 0.27 7.90 6.81
CA GLU A 50 1.37 7.50 5.96
C GLU A 50 1.53 8.37 4.72
N ASN A 51 0.40 8.86 4.20
CA ASN A 51 0.34 9.55 2.93
C ASN A 51 0.13 11.06 3.09
N ARG A 52 -0.44 11.49 4.22
CA ARG A 52 -0.77 12.90 4.52
C ARG A 52 -1.39 13.62 3.32
N PRO A 53 -2.51 13.11 2.78
CA PRO A 53 -3.13 13.69 1.60
C PRO A 53 -3.62 15.12 1.86
N ASP A 54 -3.51 15.99 0.87
CA ASP A 54 -4.12 17.33 0.91
C ASP A 54 -5.65 17.23 0.74
N TYR A 55 -6.08 16.28 -0.10
CA TYR A 55 -7.47 16.00 -0.41
C TYR A 55 -7.79 14.51 -0.29
N LEU A 56 -8.96 14.16 0.25
CA LEU A 56 -9.42 12.78 0.40
C LEU A 56 -10.93 12.70 0.19
N ALA A 57 -11.37 11.65 -0.51
CA ALA A 57 -12.76 11.23 -0.52
C ALA A 57 -12.86 9.72 -0.30
N VAL A 58 -13.92 9.28 0.38
CA VAL A 58 -14.34 7.88 0.40
C VAL A 58 -15.51 7.71 -0.55
N VAL A 59 -15.36 6.80 -1.50
CA VAL A 59 -16.39 6.50 -2.49
C VAL A 59 -17.10 5.21 -2.07
N LEU A 60 -18.41 5.27 -1.90
CA LEU A 60 -19.24 4.10 -1.60
C LEU A 60 -20.05 3.71 -2.84
N GLU A 61 -20.21 2.41 -3.04
CA GLU A 61 -21.05 1.87 -4.11
C GLU A 61 -22.53 1.79 -3.66
N PRO A 62 -23.49 2.10 -4.55
CA PRO A 62 -24.91 1.82 -4.30
C PRO A 62 -25.17 0.30 -4.32
N PRO A 63 -26.37 -0.16 -3.92
CA PRO A 63 -26.76 -1.56 -4.12
C PRO A 63 -26.51 -2.02 -5.55
N ARG A 64 -25.99 -3.24 -5.71
CA ARG A 64 -25.47 -3.73 -7.01
C ARG A 64 -26.55 -3.71 -8.09
N GLU A 65 -27.78 -4.05 -7.71
CA GLU A 65 -28.97 -4.03 -8.57
C GLU A 65 -29.30 -2.66 -9.18
N GLU A 66 -28.77 -1.58 -8.62
CA GLU A 66 -29.02 -0.20 -9.06
C GLU A 66 -27.95 0.32 -10.04
N THR A 67 -27.03 -0.54 -10.52
CA THR A 67 -25.95 -0.13 -11.42
C THR A 67 -26.33 -0.28 -12.90
N PHE A 68 -25.88 0.66 -13.76
CA PHE A 68 -26.17 0.60 -15.20
C PHE A 68 -25.65 -0.69 -15.87
N ARG A 69 -24.61 -1.33 -15.33
CA ARG A 69 -24.07 -2.60 -15.85
C ARG A 69 -25.06 -3.76 -15.70
N ARG A 70 -25.89 -3.77 -14.65
CA ARG A 70 -26.95 -4.77 -14.47
C ARG A 70 -28.08 -4.62 -15.48
N GLU A 71 -28.39 -3.39 -15.88
CA GLU A 71 -29.35 -3.12 -16.95
C GLU A 71 -28.83 -3.64 -18.30
N ILE A 72 -27.53 -3.48 -18.57
CA ILE A 72 -26.87 -3.96 -19.79
C ILE A 72 -26.76 -5.50 -19.78
N TYR A 73 -26.36 -6.09 -18.65
CA TYR A 73 -26.15 -7.53 -18.52
C TYR A 73 -26.65 -8.06 -17.17
N PRO A 74 -27.84 -8.68 -17.13
CA PRO A 74 -28.46 -9.16 -15.88
C PRO A 74 -27.70 -10.26 -15.13
N LEU A 75 -26.61 -10.78 -15.67
CA LEU A 75 -25.73 -11.75 -15.01
C LEU A 75 -24.48 -11.09 -14.41
N TYR A 76 -24.19 -9.83 -14.72
CA TYR A 76 -23.07 -9.09 -14.15
C TYR A 76 -23.11 -9.10 -12.61
N LYS A 77 -22.02 -9.52 -11.98
CA LYS A 77 -21.84 -9.69 -10.52
C LYS A 77 -22.95 -10.53 -9.82
N ALA A 78 -23.75 -11.29 -10.56
CA ALA A 78 -24.93 -12.00 -10.03
C ALA A 78 -24.60 -13.13 -9.05
N GLN A 79 -23.41 -13.73 -9.18
CA GLN A 79 -22.92 -14.82 -8.33
C GLN A 79 -22.25 -14.34 -7.04
N ARG A 80 -22.07 -13.02 -6.87
CA ARG A 80 -21.49 -12.49 -5.64
C ARG A 80 -22.52 -12.59 -4.52
N ASP A 81 -22.10 -13.11 -3.37
CA ASP A 81 -22.98 -13.22 -2.21
C ASP A 81 -23.55 -11.87 -1.78
N ALA A 82 -24.75 -11.92 -1.18
CA ALA A 82 -25.36 -10.78 -0.52
C ALA A 82 -24.47 -10.29 0.63
N MET A 83 -24.58 -9.01 0.96
CA MET A 83 -23.84 -8.46 2.09
C MET A 83 -24.26 -9.18 3.39
N PRO A 84 -23.31 -9.64 4.22
CA PRO A 84 -23.62 -10.27 5.50
C PRO A 84 -24.47 -9.34 6.39
N ALA A 85 -25.50 -9.89 7.05
CA ALA A 85 -26.45 -9.10 7.83
C ALA A 85 -25.78 -8.35 9.00
N ASP A 86 -24.75 -8.94 9.60
CA ASP A 86 -23.90 -8.36 10.63
C ASP A 86 -22.93 -7.29 10.11
N LEU A 87 -22.63 -7.27 8.81
CA LEU A 87 -21.92 -6.16 8.17
C LEU A 87 -22.87 -4.98 7.90
N VAL A 88 -24.10 -5.26 7.46
CA VAL A 88 -25.10 -4.22 7.19
C VAL A 88 -25.35 -3.34 8.42
N THR A 89 -25.40 -3.92 9.62
CA THR A 89 -25.59 -3.17 10.88
C THR A 89 -24.42 -2.24 11.22
N GLN A 90 -23.24 -2.47 10.64
CA GLN A 90 -22.03 -1.68 10.88
C GLN A 90 -21.90 -0.48 9.93
N LEU A 91 -22.52 -0.51 8.74
CA LEU A 91 -22.42 0.58 7.76
C LEU A 91 -22.83 1.97 8.29
N PRO A 92 -23.91 2.13 9.08
CA PRO A 92 -24.26 3.43 9.66
C PRO A 92 -23.16 3.98 10.57
N TYR A 93 -22.46 3.11 11.30
CA TYR A 93 -21.35 3.51 12.18
C TYR A 93 -20.12 3.93 11.39
N ILE A 94 -19.84 3.29 10.26
CA ILE A 94 -18.76 3.70 9.34
C ILE A 94 -19.04 5.11 8.82
N ARG A 95 -20.27 5.41 8.41
CA ARG A 95 -20.68 6.76 7.99
C ARG A 95 -20.55 7.79 9.12
N LYS A 96 -20.95 7.45 10.35
CA LYS A 96 -20.76 8.31 11.52
C LYS A 96 -19.27 8.58 11.81
N ILE A 97 -18.41 7.56 11.68
CA ILE A 97 -16.96 7.72 11.84
C ILE A 97 -16.40 8.66 10.76
N LEU A 98 -16.75 8.46 9.49
CA LEU A 98 -16.31 9.31 8.39
C LEU A 98 -16.75 10.77 8.60
N GLN A 99 -17.99 10.98 9.01
CA GLN A 99 -18.49 12.31 9.38
C GLN A 99 -17.68 12.92 10.55
N ALA A 100 -17.46 12.15 11.62
CA ALA A 100 -16.71 12.61 12.78
C ALA A 100 -15.22 12.88 12.47
N LEU A 101 -14.66 12.21 11.47
CA LEU A 101 -13.32 12.46 10.94
C LEU A 101 -13.28 13.61 9.92
N ASN A 102 -14.42 14.23 9.58
CA ASN A 102 -14.56 15.23 8.52
C ASN A 102 -14.07 14.73 7.15
N ILE A 103 -14.40 13.49 6.81
CA ILE A 103 -14.03 12.87 5.53
C ILE A 103 -15.25 12.82 4.61
N PRO A 104 -15.19 13.46 3.42
CA PRO A 104 -16.27 13.43 2.43
C PRO A 104 -16.58 12.00 1.97
N VAL A 105 -17.87 11.67 1.92
CA VAL A 105 -18.38 10.43 1.36
C VAL A 105 -19.11 10.75 0.05
N LEU A 106 -18.71 10.08 -1.02
CA LEU A 106 -19.26 10.27 -2.35
C LEU A 106 -19.99 9.00 -2.79
N GLU A 107 -21.21 9.21 -3.30
CA GLU A 107 -22.07 8.19 -3.89
C GLU A 107 -22.70 8.77 -5.14
N ALA A 108 -22.79 7.96 -6.19
CA ALA A 108 -23.43 8.35 -7.45
C ALA A 108 -24.48 7.30 -7.83
N PRO A 109 -25.78 7.62 -7.71
CA PRO A 109 -26.85 6.69 -8.10
C PRO A 109 -26.67 6.22 -9.54
N GLY A 110 -26.79 4.91 -9.79
CA GLY A 110 -26.58 4.33 -11.12
C GLY A 110 -25.14 3.92 -11.44
N PHE A 111 -24.15 4.36 -10.66
CA PHE A 111 -22.72 4.19 -10.97
C PHE A 111 -21.98 3.46 -9.84
N GLU A 112 -20.94 2.71 -10.21
CA GLU A 112 -20.09 2.03 -9.24
C GLU A 112 -19.04 2.99 -8.67
N ALA A 113 -18.44 2.61 -7.54
CA ALA A 113 -17.35 3.39 -6.94
C ALA A 113 -16.20 3.62 -7.93
N ASP A 114 -15.89 2.61 -8.76
CA ASP A 114 -14.83 2.68 -9.77
C ASP A 114 -15.08 3.77 -10.81
N ASP A 115 -16.35 3.97 -11.21
CA ASP A 115 -16.76 4.99 -12.17
C ASP A 115 -16.59 6.41 -11.59
N VAL A 116 -16.93 6.58 -10.31
CA VAL A 116 -16.72 7.84 -9.58
C VAL A 116 -15.22 8.13 -9.44
N ILE A 117 -14.43 7.13 -9.03
CA ILE A 117 -12.99 7.25 -8.87
C ILE A 117 -12.33 7.63 -10.20
N ALA A 118 -12.66 6.92 -11.29
CA ALA A 118 -12.14 7.18 -12.62
C ALA A 118 -12.47 8.61 -13.10
N THR A 119 -13.73 9.04 -12.92
CA THR A 119 -14.20 10.38 -13.28
C THR A 119 -13.43 11.48 -12.56
N LEU A 120 -13.29 11.37 -11.24
CA LEU A 120 -12.60 12.39 -10.43
C LEU A 120 -11.09 12.34 -10.65
N ALA A 121 -10.51 11.16 -10.82
CA ALA A 121 -9.08 11.01 -11.07
C ALA A 121 -8.68 11.71 -12.37
N ARG A 122 -9.42 11.46 -13.46
CA ARG A 122 -9.15 12.13 -14.75
C ARG A 122 -9.36 13.63 -14.67
N ARG A 123 -10.42 14.09 -13.99
CA ARG A 123 -10.73 15.52 -13.82
C ARG A 123 -9.59 16.25 -13.12
N TYR A 124 -9.20 15.80 -11.93
CA TYR A 124 -8.22 16.52 -11.11
C TYR A 124 -6.77 16.29 -11.54
N ALA A 125 -6.45 15.16 -12.16
CA ALA A 125 -5.13 15.00 -12.79
C ALA A 125 -4.92 16.00 -13.94
N ALA A 126 -5.96 16.31 -14.72
CA ALA A 126 -5.91 17.34 -15.75
C ALA A 126 -5.70 18.76 -15.18
N GLU A 127 -6.05 18.98 -13.91
CA GLU A 127 -5.81 20.22 -13.16
C GLU A 127 -4.42 20.23 -12.47
N GLY A 128 -3.58 19.22 -12.68
CA GLY A 128 -2.22 19.14 -12.13
C GLY A 128 -2.13 18.53 -10.73
N ILE A 129 -3.22 17.97 -10.20
CA ILE A 129 -3.24 17.27 -8.91
C ILE A 129 -2.69 15.85 -9.08
N GLN A 130 -1.85 15.39 -8.16
CA GLN A 130 -1.42 13.99 -8.14
C GLN A 130 -2.53 13.15 -7.51
N VAL A 131 -3.13 12.25 -8.29
CA VAL A 131 -4.24 11.41 -7.83
C VAL A 131 -3.75 10.00 -7.50
N THR A 132 -4.12 9.52 -6.33
CA THR A 132 -3.96 8.13 -5.92
C THR A 132 -5.34 7.51 -5.70
N ALA A 133 -5.73 6.58 -6.57
CA ALA A 133 -6.87 5.71 -6.33
C ALA A 133 -6.44 4.65 -5.31
N VAL A 134 -7.16 4.50 -4.21
CA VAL A 134 -6.85 3.52 -3.17
C VAL A 134 -7.82 2.37 -3.28
N SER A 135 -7.40 1.35 -4.03
CA SER A 135 -8.13 0.09 -4.21
C SER A 135 -7.13 -1.00 -4.59
N GLY A 136 -7.50 -2.25 -4.34
CA GLY A 136 -6.80 -3.39 -4.94
C GLY A 136 -7.61 -4.06 -6.04
N ASP A 137 -8.69 -3.42 -6.50
CA ASP A 137 -9.38 -3.86 -7.71
C ASP A 137 -8.45 -3.69 -8.92
N LYS A 138 -8.36 -4.77 -9.70
CA LYS A 138 -7.53 -4.78 -10.90
C LYS A 138 -8.13 -3.94 -12.02
N ASP A 139 -9.44 -3.74 -12.01
CA ASP A 139 -10.14 -3.05 -13.09
C ASP A 139 -9.78 -1.56 -13.11
N LEU A 140 -9.52 -0.98 -11.92
CA LEU A 140 -9.00 0.38 -11.78
C LEU A 140 -7.56 0.55 -12.30
N LEU A 141 -6.85 -0.50 -12.69
CA LEU A 141 -5.55 -0.32 -13.36
C LEU A 141 -5.71 0.34 -14.74
N GLN A 142 -6.91 0.33 -15.33
CA GLN A 142 -7.20 1.01 -16.59
C GLN A 142 -7.15 2.55 -16.51
N ILE A 143 -7.24 3.13 -15.30
CA ILE A 143 -7.23 4.60 -15.11
C ILE A 143 -5.82 5.16 -14.89
N VAL A 144 -4.81 4.30 -14.73
CA VAL A 144 -3.43 4.69 -14.45
C VAL A 144 -2.86 5.48 -15.63
N ALA A 145 -2.34 6.67 -15.35
CA ALA A 145 -1.86 7.61 -16.36
C ALA A 145 -0.85 8.58 -15.75
N ALA A 146 -0.38 9.56 -16.53
CA ALA A 146 0.42 10.65 -15.97
C ALA A 146 -0.37 11.40 -14.87
N GLY A 147 0.18 11.43 -13.65
CA GLY A 147 -0.48 12.04 -12.49
C GLY A 147 -1.56 11.17 -11.82
N ILE A 148 -1.79 9.94 -12.27
CA ILE A 148 -2.75 9.00 -11.67
C ILE A 148 -2.05 7.66 -11.40
N CYS A 149 -2.16 7.17 -10.17
CA CYS A 149 -1.67 5.84 -9.80
C CYS A 149 -2.65 5.13 -8.88
N LEU A 150 -2.46 3.81 -8.75
CA LEU A 150 -3.23 2.97 -7.83
C LEU A 150 -2.38 2.63 -6.59
N LEU A 151 -3.00 2.57 -5.42
CA LEU A 151 -2.41 2.10 -4.17
C LEU A 151 -3.25 0.97 -3.57
N ASP A 152 -2.69 -0.24 -3.52
CA ASP A 152 -3.24 -1.34 -2.74
C ASP A 152 -2.57 -1.35 -1.36
N THR A 153 -3.26 -0.80 -0.36
CA THR A 153 -2.76 -0.71 1.02
C THR A 153 -2.64 -2.05 1.73
N MET A 154 -3.24 -3.12 1.22
CA MET A 154 -3.07 -4.47 1.80
C MET A 154 -1.76 -5.11 1.37
N LYS A 155 -1.31 -4.79 0.15
CA LYS A 155 -0.04 -5.27 -0.40
C LYS A 155 1.08 -4.24 -0.26
N GLU A 156 0.77 -3.08 0.29
CA GLU A 156 1.63 -1.90 0.32
C GLU A 156 2.23 -1.58 -1.08
N GLN A 157 1.43 -1.81 -2.12
CA GLN A 157 1.88 -1.74 -3.51
C GLN A 157 1.30 -0.51 -4.20
N ARG A 158 2.18 0.35 -4.72
CA ARG A 158 1.81 1.44 -5.64
C ARG A 158 2.04 0.98 -7.09
N CYS A 159 1.03 1.17 -7.93
CA CYS A 159 1.08 0.81 -9.35
C CYS A 159 0.97 2.05 -10.22
N GLY A 160 2.01 2.30 -11.02
CA GLY A 160 2.04 3.26 -12.11
C GLY A 160 2.02 2.57 -13.48
N PRO A 161 2.29 3.33 -14.57
CA PRO A 161 2.18 2.80 -15.93
C PRO A 161 3.07 1.58 -16.21
N GLN A 162 4.25 1.52 -15.60
CA GLN A 162 5.16 0.38 -15.78
C GLN A 162 4.61 -0.88 -15.12
N GLU A 163 4.08 -0.78 -13.90
CA GLU A 163 3.50 -1.90 -13.17
C GLU A 163 2.27 -2.47 -13.88
N VAL A 164 1.48 -1.61 -14.55
CA VAL A 164 0.36 -2.04 -15.40
C VAL A 164 0.88 -2.83 -16.61
N LEU A 165 1.91 -2.31 -17.28
CA LEU A 165 2.52 -2.98 -18.43
C LEU A 165 3.12 -4.34 -18.05
N ASP A 166 3.77 -4.43 -16.90
CA ASP A 166 4.37 -5.67 -16.40
C ASP A 166 3.29 -6.72 -16.07
N ARG A 167 2.15 -6.29 -15.51
CA ARG A 167 1.04 -7.17 -15.16
C ARG A 167 0.26 -7.66 -16.37
N PHE A 168 -0.21 -6.74 -17.21
CA PHE A 168 -1.14 -7.04 -18.30
C PHE A 168 -0.45 -7.20 -19.66
N GLY A 169 0.81 -6.80 -19.81
CA GLY A 169 1.52 -6.86 -21.10
C GLY A 169 1.02 -5.86 -22.15
N VAL A 170 0.21 -4.89 -21.72
CA VAL A 170 -0.36 -3.77 -22.50
C VAL A 170 -0.43 -2.51 -21.61
N PRO A 171 -0.44 -1.29 -22.18
CA PRO A 171 -0.66 -0.07 -21.41
C PRO A 171 -2.09 0.02 -20.84
N ALA A 172 -2.30 0.90 -19.86
CA ALA A 172 -3.54 1.02 -19.09
C ALA A 172 -4.78 1.22 -19.95
N GLU A 173 -4.69 2.05 -21.00
CA GLU A 173 -5.81 2.33 -21.90
C GLU A 173 -6.31 1.11 -22.69
N LEU A 174 -5.51 0.03 -22.76
CA LEU A 174 -5.85 -1.22 -23.44
C LEU A 174 -6.24 -2.35 -22.48
N VAL A 175 -6.25 -2.11 -21.16
CA VAL A 175 -6.72 -3.10 -20.17
C VAL A 175 -8.16 -3.53 -20.45
N PRO A 176 -9.12 -2.63 -20.77
CA PRO A 176 -10.49 -3.03 -21.09
C PRO A 176 -10.58 -3.90 -22.35
N ASP A 177 -9.71 -3.71 -23.34
CA ASP A 177 -9.63 -4.58 -24.53
C ASP A 177 -9.20 -5.99 -24.17
N VAL A 178 -8.24 -6.13 -23.24
CA VAL A 178 -7.79 -7.42 -22.74
C VAL A 178 -8.91 -8.11 -21.97
N LEU A 179 -9.58 -7.40 -21.04
CA LEU A 179 -10.70 -7.93 -20.26
C LEU A 179 -11.92 -8.25 -21.14
N GLY A 180 -12.17 -7.48 -22.20
CA GLY A 180 -13.25 -7.76 -23.15
C GLY A 180 -13.05 -9.07 -23.92
N LEU A 181 -11.80 -9.43 -24.23
CA LEU A 181 -11.48 -10.71 -24.87
C LEU A 181 -11.38 -11.85 -23.85
N ALA A 182 -10.81 -11.59 -22.67
CA ALA A 182 -10.52 -12.61 -21.68
C ALA A 182 -11.72 -12.96 -20.78
N GLY A 183 -12.62 -12.00 -20.58
CA GLY A 183 -13.65 -12.06 -19.56
C GLY A 183 -13.09 -11.83 -18.15
N ASP A 184 -13.99 -11.85 -17.18
CA ASP A 184 -13.69 -11.84 -15.77
C ASP A 184 -14.73 -12.67 -14.99
N SER A 185 -14.30 -13.84 -14.52
CA SER A 185 -15.17 -14.73 -13.75
C SER A 185 -15.57 -14.16 -12.39
N ALA A 186 -14.78 -13.25 -11.80
CA ALA A 186 -15.15 -12.60 -10.53
C ALA A 186 -16.43 -11.76 -10.68
N ASP A 187 -16.61 -11.16 -11.86
CA ASP A 187 -17.70 -10.22 -12.18
C ASP A 187 -18.72 -10.77 -13.16
N ASN A 188 -18.58 -12.05 -13.52
CA ASN A 188 -19.37 -12.71 -14.54
C ASN A 188 -19.26 -12.07 -15.93
N ILE A 189 -18.13 -11.44 -16.22
CA ILE A 189 -17.87 -10.90 -17.55
C ILE A 189 -17.45 -12.08 -18.45
N PRO A 190 -18.18 -12.38 -19.53
CA PRO A 190 -18.06 -13.68 -20.17
C PRO A 190 -16.81 -13.85 -21.05
N GLY A 191 -16.34 -12.78 -21.70
CA GLY A 191 -15.21 -12.84 -22.63
C GLY A 191 -15.45 -13.73 -23.86
N VAL A 192 -14.36 -14.12 -24.52
CA VAL A 192 -14.35 -15.08 -25.64
C VAL A 192 -13.86 -16.45 -25.14
N PRO A 193 -14.64 -17.53 -25.27
CA PRO A 193 -14.21 -18.86 -24.86
C PRO A 193 -12.85 -19.26 -25.44
N GLY A 194 -11.97 -19.82 -24.61
CA GLY A 194 -10.64 -20.26 -25.02
C GLY A 194 -9.62 -19.14 -25.23
N ILE A 195 -9.95 -17.89 -24.92
CA ILE A 195 -9.00 -16.77 -24.89
C ILE A 195 -8.86 -16.31 -23.44
N GLY A 196 -7.76 -16.68 -22.78
CA GLY A 196 -7.43 -16.16 -21.45
C GLY A 196 -6.60 -14.86 -21.51
N GLU A 197 -6.41 -14.21 -20.36
CA GLU A 197 -5.74 -12.90 -20.21
C GLU A 197 -4.42 -12.79 -20.99
N LYS A 198 -3.51 -13.77 -20.84
CA LYS A 198 -2.22 -13.77 -21.57
C LYS A 198 -2.39 -13.81 -23.10
N THR A 199 -3.37 -14.57 -23.58
CA THR A 199 -3.65 -14.67 -25.02
C THR A 199 -4.30 -13.37 -25.51
N ALA A 200 -5.26 -12.84 -24.77
CA ALA A 200 -5.90 -11.55 -25.05
C ALA A 200 -4.86 -10.43 -25.13
N ALA A 201 -3.97 -10.31 -24.13
CA ALA A 201 -2.87 -9.35 -24.13
C ALA A 201 -1.96 -9.47 -25.36
N GLY A 202 -1.60 -10.70 -25.74
CA GLY A 202 -0.81 -10.93 -26.96
C GLY A 202 -1.52 -10.50 -28.24
N LEU A 203 -2.83 -10.72 -28.32
CA LEU A 203 -3.66 -10.30 -29.46
C LEU A 203 -3.80 -8.77 -29.50
N VAL A 204 -4.13 -8.14 -28.38
CA VAL A 204 -4.27 -6.68 -28.28
C VAL A 204 -2.95 -5.98 -28.56
N ARG A 205 -1.81 -6.51 -28.07
CA ARG A 205 -0.49 -5.96 -28.40
C ARG A 205 -0.17 -6.06 -29.89
N ARG A 206 -0.57 -7.15 -30.55
CA ARG A 206 -0.31 -7.37 -31.97
C ARG A 206 -1.21 -6.52 -32.87
N PHE A 207 -2.49 -6.44 -32.56
CA PHE A 207 -3.50 -5.83 -33.43
C PHE A 207 -3.92 -4.43 -32.98
N GLY A 208 -3.65 -4.04 -31.74
CA GLY A 208 -3.82 -2.69 -31.18
C GLY A 208 -5.04 -2.52 -30.27
N SER A 209 -6.18 -3.14 -30.57
CA SER A 209 -7.40 -3.10 -29.75
C SER A 209 -8.27 -4.34 -29.97
N LEU A 210 -9.28 -4.56 -29.13
CA LEU A 210 -10.27 -5.61 -29.31
C LEU A 210 -10.97 -5.48 -30.65
N GLU A 211 -11.35 -4.26 -31.06
CA GLU A 211 -12.01 -4.02 -32.35
C GLU A 211 -11.12 -4.46 -33.51
N LYS A 212 -9.82 -4.17 -33.46
CA LYS A 212 -8.87 -4.61 -34.47
C LYS A 212 -8.62 -6.12 -34.41
N VAL A 213 -8.62 -6.74 -33.22
CA VAL A 213 -8.58 -8.21 -33.10
C VAL A 213 -9.78 -8.85 -33.79
N LEU A 214 -10.98 -8.28 -33.62
CA LEU A 214 -12.18 -8.76 -34.30
C LEU A 214 -12.12 -8.49 -35.80
N GLU A 215 -11.66 -7.31 -36.24
CA GLU A 215 -11.49 -6.97 -37.67
C GLU A 215 -10.55 -7.95 -38.37
N TRP A 216 -9.38 -8.19 -37.79
CA TRP A 216 -8.31 -9.02 -38.37
C TRP A 216 -8.31 -10.46 -37.85
N ARG A 217 -9.45 -10.94 -37.33
CA ARG A 217 -9.58 -12.27 -36.69
C ARG A 217 -9.18 -13.44 -37.60
N SER A 218 -9.23 -13.29 -38.92
CA SER A 218 -8.72 -14.27 -39.88
C SER A 218 -7.20 -14.50 -39.78
N MET A 219 -6.44 -13.51 -39.31
CA MET A 219 -4.98 -13.55 -39.16
C MET A 219 -4.52 -14.04 -37.78
N VAL A 220 -5.46 -14.41 -36.91
CA VAL A 220 -5.17 -14.94 -35.57
C VAL A 220 -4.71 -16.40 -35.66
N ASN A 221 -3.65 -16.72 -34.92
CA ASN A 221 -3.09 -18.07 -34.88
C ASN A 221 -4.00 -19.02 -34.09
N GLY A 222 -4.22 -20.22 -34.64
CA GLY A 222 -5.07 -21.27 -34.06
C GLY A 222 -6.50 -21.25 -34.59
N ARG A 223 -6.94 -22.35 -35.22
CA ARG A 223 -8.27 -22.47 -35.84
C ARG A 223 -9.40 -22.20 -34.84
N GLN A 224 -9.38 -22.87 -33.69
CA GLN A 224 -10.41 -22.73 -32.66
C GLN A 224 -10.55 -21.29 -32.14
N ARG A 225 -9.43 -20.56 -31.99
CA ARG A 225 -9.47 -19.14 -31.56
C ARG A 225 -10.14 -18.26 -32.60
N ARG A 226 -9.84 -18.48 -33.89
CA ARG A 226 -10.50 -17.74 -34.96
C ARG A 226 -12.00 -18.02 -34.96
N ASP A 227 -12.38 -19.29 -34.93
CA ASP A 227 -13.78 -19.71 -34.92
C ASP A 227 -14.53 -19.09 -33.73
N ASN A 228 -13.92 -19.07 -32.54
CA ASN A 228 -14.50 -18.42 -31.37
C ASN A 228 -14.58 -16.90 -31.50
N LEU A 229 -13.59 -16.23 -32.10
CA LEU A 229 -13.65 -14.78 -32.38
C LEU A 229 -14.74 -14.44 -33.40
N TYR A 230 -15.08 -15.34 -34.33
CA TYR A 230 -16.25 -15.17 -35.20
C TYR A 230 -17.55 -15.35 -34.41
N LEU A 231 -17.66 -16.42 -33.62
CA LEU A 231 -18.90 -16.79 -32.93
C LEU A 231 -19.25 -15.85 -31.77
N HIS A 232 -18.25 -15.35 -31.05
CA HIS A 232 -18.40 -14.61 -29.79
C HIS A 232 -18.00 -13.12 -29.93
N ALA A 233 -18.04 -12.56 -31.14
CA ALA A 233 -17.64 -11.18 -31.39
C ALA A 233 -18.46 -10.16 -30.57
N ASP A 234 -19.79 -10.31 -30.53
CA ASP A 234 -20.66 -9.41 -29.77
C ASP A 234 -20.52 -9.59 -28.26
N GLN A 235 -20.25 -10.83 -27.82
CA GLN A 235 -19.95 -11.13 -26.43
C GLN A 235 -18.65 -10.46 -25.97
N ALA A 236 -17.63 -10.39 -26.85
CA ALA A 236 -16.39 -9.68 -26.57
C ALA A 236 -16.62 -8.16 -26.44
N ARG A 237 -17.43 -7.58 -27.33
CA ARG A 237 -17.81 -6.15 -27.27
C ARG A 237 -18.59 -5.82 -26.00
N LEU A 238 -19.58 -6.66 -25.65
CA LEU A 238 -20.33 -6.55 -24.40
C LEU A 238 -19.39 -6.62 -23.20
N SER A 239 -18.48 -7.60 -23.20
CA SER A 239 -17.51 -7.77 -22.10
C SER A 239 -16.62 -6.56 -21.92
N LYS A 240 -16.16 -5.94 -23.01
CA LYS A 240 -15.40 -4.68 -22.96
C LYS A 240 -16.23 -3.55 -22.38
N ILE A 241 -17.50 -3.41 -22.77
CA ILE A 241 -18.40 -2.39 -22.20
C ILE A 241 -18.53 -2.57 -20.69
N LEU A 242 -18.74 -3.81 -20.22
CA LEU A 242 -18.85 -4.11 -18.79
C LEU A 242 -17.56 -3.84 -18.03
N ALA A 243 -16.39 -4.18 -18.58
CA ALA A 243 -15.09 -3.98 -17.95
C ALA A 243 -14.58 -2.52 -18.00
N THR A 244 -15.18 -1.65 -18.83
CA THR A 244 -14.75 -0.26 -18.97
C THR A 244 -15.38 0.62 -17.90
N VAL A 245 -14.57 1.37 -17.16
CA VAL A 245 -15.07 2.38 -16.21
C VAL A 245 -15.58 3.63 -16.94
N ARG A 246 -16.57 4.29 -16.35
CA ARG A 246 -17.06 5.59 -16.83
C ARG A 246 -16.19 6.72 -16.30
N TYR A 247 -16.10 7.78 -17.07
CA TYR A 247 -15.33 8.97 -16.71
C TYR A 247 -16.16 10.27 -16.78
N ASP A 248 -17.48 10.11 -16.85
CA ASP A 248 -18.49 11.12 -17.10
C ASP A 248 -19.63 11.02 -16.08
N VAL A 249 -19.34 10.53 -14.88
CA VAL A 249 -20.31 10.47 -13.79
C VAL A 249 -20.76 11.89 -13.42
N PRO A 250 -22.08 12.18 -13.37
CA PRO A 250 -22.61 13.52 -13.08
C PRO A 250 -22.50 13.85 -11.59
N LEU A 251 -21.33 14.30 -11.16
CA LEU A 251 -21.05 14.74 -9.79
C LEU A 251 -20.60 16.21 -9.76
N GLU A 252 -21.37 17.02 -9.05
CA GLU A 252 -21.07 18.42 -8.71
C GLU A 252 -20.28 18.48 -7.39
N ILE A 253 -18.98 18.21 -7.49
CA ILE A 253 -18.04 18.26 -6.36
C ILE A 253 -16.82 19.07 -6.78
N SER A 254 -16.41 20.03 -5.95
CA SER A 254 -15.19 20.81 -6.13
C SER A 254 -14.02 20.22 -5.36
N LEU A 255 -12.78 20.57 -5.74
CA LEU A 255 -11.59 20.12 -5.02
C LEU A 255 -11.58 20.62 -3.56
N ALA A 256 -12.14 21.80 -3.29
CA ALA A 256 -12.24 22.38 -1.94
C ALA A 256 -13.16 21.56 -1.01
N ASP A 257 -14.16 20.88 -1.56
CA ASP A 257 -15.03 19.98 -0.80
C ASP A 257 -14.29 18.73 -0.35
N LEU A 258 -13.19 18.37 -1.04
CA LEU A 258 -12.36 17.20 -0.76
C LEU A 258 -11.21 17.49 0.19
N GLN A 259 -11.04 18.74 0.65
CA GLN A 259 -9.91 19.13 1.47
C GLN A 259 -9.90 18.38 2.81
N CYS A 260 -8.77 17.78 3.16
CA CYS A 260 -8.58 17.16 4.46
C CYS A 260 -8.72 18.20 5.58
N ARG A 261 -9.57 17.91 6.57
CA ARG A 261 -9.83 18.78 7.73
C ARG A 261 -9.54 18.02 9.02
N PRO A 262 -9.21 18.74 10.12
CA PRO A 262 -9.08 18.11 11.42
C PRO A 262 -10.38 17.38 11.83
N PRO A 263 -10.29 16.23 12.52
CA PRO A 263 -11.47 15.53 13.03
C PRO A 263 -12.32 16.38 13.98
N HIS A 264 -13.64 16.18 13.96
CA HIS A 264 -14.57 16.79 14.90
C HIS A 264 -14.58 16.01 16.23
N LEU A 265 -13.59 16.27 17.09
CA LEU A 265 -13.39 15.53 18.34
C LEU A 265 -14.63 15.40 19.25
N PRO A 266 -15.51 16.42 19.40
CA PRO A 266 -16.73 16.27 20.20
C PRO A 266 -17.73 15.23 19.65
N LEU A 267 -17.68 14.91 18.36
CA LEU A 267 -18.49 13.85 17.75
C LEU A 267 -17.75 12.51 17.81
N LEU A 268 -16.43 12.55 17.57
CA LEU A 268 -15.60 11.35 17.46
C LEU A 268 -15.41 10.64 18.79
N MET A 269 -15.04 11.36 19.86
CA MET A 269 -14.67 10.74 21.13
C MET A 269 -15.83 9.97 21.80
N PRO A 270 -17.07 10.49 21.86
CA PRO A 270 -18.21 9.72 22.35
C PRO A 270 -18.50 8.49 21.50
N LEU A 271 -18.38 8.60 20.18
CA LEU A 271 -18.61 7.50 19.25
C LEU A 271 -17.59 6.37 19.41
N LEU A 272 -16.31 6.70 19.59
CA LEU A 272 -15.27 5.70 19.88
C LEU A 272 -15.53 4.98 21.20
N ARG A 273 -16.05 5.67 22.21
CA ARG A 273 -16.43 5.05 23.50
C ARG A 273 -17.65 4.15 23.39
N GLU A 274 -18.68 4.60 22.65
CA GLU A 274 -19.87 3.78 22.33
C GLU A 274 -19.47 2.47 21.65
N LEU A 275 -18.47 2.54 20.76
CA LEU A 275 -17.93 1.39 20.04
C LEU A 275 -16.85 0.61 20.81
N GLU A 276 -16.51 1.03 22.03
CA GLU A 276 -15.46 0.43 22.88
C GLU A 276 -14.04 0.44 22.25
N PHE A 277 -13.74 1.42 21.40
CA PHE A 277 -12.47 1.56 20.67
C PHE A 277 -11.39 2.33 21.45
N ALA A 278 -11.11 1.90 22.69
CA ALA A 278 -10.14 2.57 23.56
C ALA A 278 -8.74 2.73 22.92
N ALA A 279 -8.28 1.75 22.13
CA ALA A 279 -7.00 1.82 21.43
C ALA A 279 -6.95 2.92 20.36
N LEU A 280 -8.09 3.26 19.74
CA LEU A 280 -8.20 4.33 18.75
C LEU A 280 -8.39 5.70 19.41
N GLU A 281 -9.01 5.78 20.60
CA GLU A 281 -9.10 7.04 21.37
C GLU A 281 -7.72 7.65 21.66
N VAL A 282 -6.70 6.81 21.84
CA VAL A 282 -5.31 7.24 22.07
C VAL A 282 -4.80 8.13 20.93
N ALA A 283 -5.20 7.87 19.69
CA ALA A 283 -4.80 8.66 18.52
C ALA A 283 -5.22 10.14 18.63
N PHE A 284 -6.33 10.40 19.33
CA PHE A 284 -6.96 11.71 19.45
C PHE A 284 -6.79 12.34 20.84
N THR A 285 -6.16 11.63 21.76
CA THR A 285 -5.95 12.08 23.13
C THR A 285 -4.53 12.66 23.28
N PRO A 286 -4.36 13.95 23.59
CA PRO A 286 -3.04 14.52 23.81
C PRO A 286 -2.40 13.97 25.09
N PRO A 287 -1.06 13.96 25.18
CA PRO A 287 -0.35 13.61 26.41
C PRO A 287 -0.78 14.46 27.61
N SER A 288 -0.62 13.92 28.81
CA SER A 288 -0.84 14.68 30.05
C SER A 288 0.04 15.95 30.11
N PRO A 289 -0.45 17.08 30.66
CA PRO A 289 0.31 18.31 30.75
C PRO A 289 1.70 18.12 31.38
N GLY A 290 2.74 18.59 30.68
CA GLY A 290 4.12 18.50 31.15
C GLY A 290 4.72 17.09 31.11
N VAL A 291 4.12 16.16 30.36
CA VAL A 291 4.66 14.82 30.08
C VAL A 291 4.91 14.69 28.59
N VAL A 292 6.07 14.17 28.21
CA VAL A 292 6.37 13.74 26.85
C VAL A 292 6.04 12.26 26.74
N GLU A 293 5.23 11.88 25.76
CA GLU A 293 5.06 10.48 25.38
C GLU A 293 6.05 10.16 24.27
N LEU A 294 6.84 9.10 24.45
CA LEU A 294 7.81 8.60 23.48
C LEU A 294 7.40 7.17 23.14
N TYR A 295 6.93 6.96 21.92
CA TYR A 295 6.73 5.63 21.36
C TYR A 295 7.94 5.27 20.52
N CYS A 296 8.42 4.04 20.62
CA CYS A 296 9.56 3.60 19.84
C CYS A 296 9.52 2.11 19.53
N ASP A 297 10.02 1.77 18.34
CA ASP A 297 10.13 0.39 17.85
C ASP A 297 11.34 0.23 16.93
N GLY A 298 11.86 -1.00 16.84
CA GLY A 298 13.02 -1.39 16.08
C GLY A 298 12.79 -2.61 15.18
N SER A 299 12.97 -2.41 13.87
CA SER A 299 12.88 -3.48 12.87
C SER A 299 14.28 -3.90 12.42
N GLY A 300 14.62 -5.19 12.53
CA GLY A 300 15.91 -5.68 12.08
C GLY A 300 15.93 -7.18 11.86
N ARG A 301 16.86 -7.65 11.03
CA ARG A 301 17.13 -9.08 10.79
C ARG A 301 18.46 -9.46 11.46
N ASP A 302 18.76 -10.75 11.54
CA ASP A 302 20.04 -11.22 12.11
C ASP A 302 21.26 -10.82 11.25
N SER A 303 21.01 -10.39 10.00
CA SER A 303 22.02 -9.81 9.12
C SER A 303 21.40 -8.75 8.21
N GLY A 304 22.19 -7.72 7.90
CA GLY A 304 21.80 -6.62 7.01
C GLY A 304 21.21 -5.40 7.72
N PRO A 305 20.61 -4.47 6.95
CA PRO A 305 20.11 -3.22 7.48
C PRO A 305 18.95 -3.42 8.47
N GLY A 306 18.98 -2.66 9.56
CA GLY A 306 17.85 -2.52 10.49
C GLY A 306 17.39 -1.06 10.51
N GLY A 307 16.12 -0.83 10.83
CA GLY A 307 15.52 0.49 10.95
C GLY A 307 14.91 0.73 12.34
N TYR A 308 14.85 1.99 12.74
CA TYR A 308 14.17 2.44 13.95
C TYR A 308 13.05 3.43 13.61
N GLY A 309 12.00 3.45 14.44
CA GLY A 309 10.90 4.39 14.36
C GLY A 309 10.59 4.96 15.73
N VAL A 310 10.34 6.27 15.80
CA VAL A 310 10.04 6.99 17.04
C VAL A 310 8.97 8.03 16.80
N ILE A 311 8.04 8.14 17.74
CA ILE A 311 7.06 9.22 17.81
C ILE A 311 7.18 9.90 19.18
N LEU A 312 7.43 11.20 19.16
CA LEU A 312 7.42 12.07 20.32
C LEU A 312 6.17 12.92 20.31
N ARG A 313 5.44 12.94 21.42
CA ARG A 313 4.22 13.75 21.60
C ARG A 313 4.35 14.65 22.82
N TYR A 314 3.94 15.91 22.68
CA TYR A 314 3.88 16.88 23.76
C TYR A 314 2.79 17.93 23.50
N GLY A 315 1.72 17.92 24.31
CA GLY A 315 0.53 18.73 24.03
C GLY A 315 -0.08 18.33 22.68
N GLU A 316 -0.32 19.30 21.81
CA GLU A 316 -0.80 19.06 20.44
C GLU A 316 0.32 18.81 19.44
N SER A 317 1.58 18.95 19.86
CA SER A 317 2.73 18.76 18.98
C SER A 317 3.16 17.31 18.91
N GLU A 318 3.47 16.87 17.71
CA GLU A 318 4.01 15.55 17.41
C GLU A 318 5.28 15.68 16.56
N LYS A 319 6.26 14.80 16.80
CA LYS A 319 7.48 14.69 16.00
C LYS A 319 7.81 13.23 15.74
N GLU A 320 8.02 12.90 14.47
CA GLU A 320 8.50 11.59 14.04
C GLU A 320 10.01 11.61 13.83
N LEU A 321 10.67 10.51 14.17
CA LEU A 321 12.06 10.23 13.82
C LEU A 321 12.14 8.80 13.30
N SER A 322 12.88 8.62 12.21
CA SER A 322 13.21 7.29 11.70
C SER A 322 14.58 7.31 11.05
N GLY A 323 15.17 6.13 10.89
CA GLY A 323 16.48 5.97 10.27
C GLY A 323 16.91 4.51 10.28
N PHE A 324 18.00 4.20 9.59
CA PHE A 324 18.50 2.84 9.48
C PHE A 324 19.99 2.74 9.81
N GLU A 325 20.41 1.57 10.24
CA GLU A 325 21.80 1.18 10.38
C GLU A 325 22.14 0.04 9.40
N PRO A 326 23.27 0.08 8.68
CA PRO A 326 23.60 -0.90 7.64
C PRO A 326 23.74 -2.35 8.12
N ALA A 327 24.12 -2.54 9.38
CA ALA A 327 24.28 -3.85 10.01
C ALA A 327 23.77 -3.77 11.44
N SER A 328 22.64 -4.41 11.71
CA SER A 328 22.00 -4.36 13.02
C SER A 328 21.28 -5.66 13.36
N THR A 329 20.67 -5.71 14.53
CA THR A 329 19.73 -6.75 14.96
C THR A 329 18.45 -6.06 15.43
N SER A 330 17.33 -6.78 15.52
CA SER A 330 16.08 -6.22 16.08
C SER A 330 16.34 -5.57 17.44
N GLN A 331 16.96 -6.28 18.40
CA GLN A 331 17.27 -5.73 19.73
C GLN A 331 18.12 -4.44 19.70
N ARG A 332 19.08 -4.32 18.77
CA ARG A 332 19.86 -3.08 18.63
C ARG A 332 18.99 -1.93 18.14
N MET A 333 18.08 -2.19 17.20
CA MET A 333 17.19 -1.16 16.69
C MET A 333 16.17 -0.71 17.73
N GLU A 334 15.70 -1.60 18.61
CA GLU A 334 14.85 -1.22 19.74
C GLU A 334 15.54 -0.22 20.67
N LEU A 335 16.76 -0.53 21.09
CA LEU A 335 17.56 0.36 21.94
C LEU A 335 17.87 1.67 21.21
N THR A 336 18.21 1.59 19.93
CA THR A 336 18.50 2.76 19.09
C THR A 336 17.29 3.67 18.99
N ALA A 337 16.08 3.13 18.82
CA ALA A 337 14.85 3.92 18.78
C ALA A 337 14.66 4.72 20.07
N ALA A 338 14.80 4.08 21.24
CA ALA A 338 14.71 4.75 22.53
C ALA A 338 15.80 5.82 22.73
N ILE A 339 17.05 5.52 22.33
CA ILE A 339 18.18 6.46 22.37
C ILE A 339 17.88 7.69 21.52
N ARG A 340 17.46 7.50 20.26
CA ARG A 340 17.16 8.59 19.33
C ARG A 340 16.01 9.46 19.82
N GLY A 341 14.98 8.84 20.42
CA GLY A 341 13.87 9.57 21.02
C GLY A 341 14.27 10.42 22.22
N LEU A 342 15.04 9.86 23.17
CA LEU A 342 15.50 10.61 24.34
C LEU A 342 16.53 11.69 23.96
N ALA A 343 17.45 11.39 23.05
CA ALA A 343 18.46 12.35 22.56
C ALA A 343 17.84 13.57 21.86
N ALA A 344 16.62 13.46 21.33
CA ALA A 344 15.91 14.59 20.74
C ALA A 344 15.36 15.59 21.77
N LEU A 345 15.38 15.26 23.06
CA LEU A 345 14.89 16.12 24.14
C LEU A 345 16.02 17.01 24.68
N GLN A 346 15.88 18.33 24.51
CA GLN A 346 16.95 19.30 24.83
C GLN A 346 17.03 19.70 26.31
N LYS A 347 15.99 19.42 27.11
CA LYS A 347 15.91 19.82 28.52
C LYS A 347 15.39 18.64 29.35
N PRO A 348 15.63 18.63 30.68
CA PRO A 348 14.99 17.66 31.56
C PRO A 348 13.46 17.68 31.41
N LYS A 349 12.87 16.50 31.29
CA LYS A 349 11.44 16.29 31.04
C LYS A 349 10.96 15.08 31.83
N ARG A 350 9.66 15.05 32.11
CA ARG A 350 8.98 13.80 32.47
C ARG A 350 8.64 13.09 31.17
N VAL A 351 9.16 11.89 30.99
CA VAL A 351 9.02 11.12 29.75
C VAL A 351 8.36 9.79 30.08
N ARG A 352 7.32 9.43 29.34
CA ARG A 352 6.73 8.11 29.38
C ARG A 352 7.09 7.41 28.09
N VAL A 353 7.92 6.38 28.20
CA VAL A 353 8.38 5.59 27.07
C VAL A 353 7.50 4.37 26.91
N TYR A 354 7.04 4.13 25.69
CA TYR A 354 6.24 3.01 25.26
C TYR A 354 7.00 2.22 24.21
N SER A 355 7.12 0.91 24.42
CA SER A 355 7.71 -0.04 23.47
C SER A 355 7.14 -1.42 23.71
N ASP A 356 7.04 -2.23 22.66
CA ASP A 356 6.70 -3.65 22.75
C ASP A 356 7.91 -4.56 22.99
N SER A 357 9.12 -4.01 22.94
CA SER A 357 10.35 -4.70 23.30
C SER A 357 10.45 -4.91 24.81
N GLN A 358 10.13 -6.13 25.26
CA GLN A 358 10.39 -6.54 26.64
C GLN A 358 11.88 -6.43 27.00
N TYR A 359 12.78 -6.63 26.02
CA TYR A 359 14.23 -6.49 26.24
C TYR A 359 14.59 -5.06 26.65
N LEU A 360 14.07 -4.06 25.93
CA LEU A 360 14.25 -2.65 26.26
C LEU A 360 13.59 -2.29 27.59
N VAL A 361 12.29 -2.59 27.74
CA VAL A 361 11.50 -2.15 28.89
C VAL A 361 12.04 -2.75 30.18
N ARG A 362 12.21 -4.08 30.23
CA ARG A 362 12.74 -4.77 31.42
C ARG A 362 14.20 -4.42 31.67
N GLY A 363 14.99 -4.22 30.62
CA GLY A 363 16.38 -3.78 30.77
C GLY A 363 16.48 -2.45 31.51
N MET A 364 15.64 -1.48 31.17
CA MET A 364 15.62 -0.18 31.85
C MET A 364 14.93 -0.20 33.21
N SER A 365 13.85 -0.97 33.39
CA SER A 365 13.06 -0.93 34.62
C SER A 365 13.51 -1.92 35.69
N GLU A 366 14.09 -3.07 35.32
CA GLU A 366 14.44 -4.15 36.25
C GLU A 366 15.96 -4.36 36.36
N TRP A 367 16.69 -4.31 35.24
CA TRP A 367 18.07 -4.83 35.20
C TRP A 367 19.15 -3.75 35.38
N LEU A 368 18.93 -2.56 34.83
CA LEU A 368 19.93 -1.49 34.76
C LEU A 368 20.54 -1.14 36.13
N ALA A 369 19.70 -0.97 37.15
CA ALA A 369 20.17 -0.64 38.50
C ALA A 369 21.10 -1.72 39.08
N GLY A 370 20.83 -3.00 38.78
CA GLY A 370 21.69 -4.12 39.15
C GLY A 370 23.01 -4.12 38.39
N TRP A 371 23.00 -3.81 37.09
CA TRP A 371 24.20 -3.72 36.27
C TRP A 371 25.12 -2.56 36.71
N GLN A 372 24.54 -1.41 37.05
CA GLN A 372 25.29 -0.26 37.59
C GLN A 372 25.92 -0.60 38.94
N ARG A 373 25.16 -1.20 39.87
CA ARG A 373 25.68 -1.58 41.19
C ARG A 373 26.81 -2.61 41.13
N SER A 374 26.72 -3.56 40.19
CA SER A 374 27.74 -4.60 40.01
C SER A 374 28.92 -4.17 39.12
N GLY A 375 28.90 -2.96 38.56
CA GLY A 375 29.90 -2.49 37.59
C GLY A 375 29.83 -3.16 36.22
N ARG A 376 28.92 -4.12 36.00
CA ARG A 376 28.77 -4.85 34.74
C ARG A 376 28.47 -3.96 33.54
N LEU A 377 27.84 -2.81 33.76
CA LEU A 377 27.58 -1.84 32.69
C LEU A 377 28.87 -1.25 32.10
N GLU A 378 29.94 -1.17 32.89
CA GLU A 378 31.24 -0.61 32.48
C GLU A 378 32.28 -1.67 32.13
N THR A 379 32.11 -2.91 32.59
CA THR A 379 33.02 -4.01 32.26
C THR A 379 32.91 -4.39 30.79
N ALA A 380 33.95 -4.14 29.99
CA ALA A 380 33.95 -4.42 28.56
C ALA A 380 33.49 -5.86 28.23
N ALA A 381 32.56 -5.97 27.28
CA ALA A 381 31.95 -7.22 26.80
C ALA A 381 31.13 -8.01 27.85
N ALA A 382 30.80 -7.43 29.01
CA ALA A 382 30.01 -8.11 30.04
C ALA A 382 28.50 -8.17 29.72
N LEU A 383 28.04 -7.37 28.76
CA LEU A 383 26.64 -7.27 28.31
C LEU A 383 26.58 -7.26 26.78
N ARG A 384 25.54 -7.87 26.21
CA ARG A 384 25.19 -7.65 24.80
C ARG A 384 24.67 -6.22 24.63
N ASN A 385 25.02 -5.57 23.52
CA ASN A 385 24.63 -4.19 23.22
C ASN A 385 25.05 -3.19 24.31
N GLN A 386 26.16 -3.46 25.00
CA GLN A 386 26.66 -2.65 26.11
C GLN A 386 26.83 -1.17 25.72
N ASP A 387 27.31 -0.93 24.50
CA ASP A 387 27.45 0.39 23.89
C ASP A 387 26.14 1.18 23.89
N LEU A 388 25.03 0.52 23.55
CA LEU A 388 23.70 1.13 23.52
C LEU A 388 23.11 1.27 24.93
N TRP A 389 23.33 0.30 25.82
CA TRP A 389 22.87 0.39 27.21
C TRP A 389 23.53 1.55 27.96
N GLN A 390 24.84 1.76 27.77
CA GLN A 390 25.56 2.90 28.36
C GLN A 390 25.00 4.23 27.86
N GLN A 391 24.81 4.37 26.54
CA GLN A 391 24.22 5.57 25.95
C GLN A 391 22.80 5.83 26.45
N LEU A 392 21.96 4.78 26.48
CA LEU A 392 20.58 4.89 26.92
C LEU A 392 20.48 5.26 28.41
N ALA A 393 21.32 4.67 29.26
CA ALA A 393 21.38 5.00 30.68
C ALA A 393 21.79 6.46 30.91
N ALA A 394 22.81 6.95 30.19
CA ALA A 394 23.26 8.33 30.29
C ALA A 394 22.18 9.34 29.86
N LEU A 395 21.47 9.05 28.76
CA LEU A 395 20.36 9.89 28.30
C LEU A 395 19.18 9.85 29.28
N ALA A 396 18.78 8.65 29.73
CA ALA A 396 17.65 8.49 30.64
C ALA A 396 17.87 9.20 31.98
N ALA A 397 19.12 9.27 32.46
CA ALA A 397 19.46 9.98 33.70
C ALA A 397 19.20 11.50 33.65
N ASN A 398 19.13 12.10 32.45
CA ASN A 398 18.80 13.52 32.28
C ASN A 398 17.29 13.82 32.38
N HIS A 399 16.46 12.78 32.51
CA HIS A 399 15.00 12.88 32.49
C HIS A 399 14.37 12.08 33.63
N THR A 400 13.12 12.37 33.94
CA THR A 400 12.29 11.49 34.79
C THR A 400 11.54 10.53 33.87
N VAL A 401 12.08 9.33 33.67
CA VAL A 401 11.55 8.37 32.68
C VAL A 401 10.74 7.25 33.35
N THR A 402 9.55 6.99 32.84
CA THR A 402 8.79 5.76 33.15
C THR A 402 8.65 4.90 31.90
N TRP A 403 8.90 3.60 32.04
CA TRP A 403 8.89 2.63 30.95
C TRP A 403 7.60 1.81 30.99
N GLN A 404 6.91 1.73 29.86
CA GLN A 404 5.66 1.00 29.72
C GLN A 404 5.79 0.02 28.57
N TRP A 405 5.62 -1.26 28.91
CA TRP A 405 5.50 -2.29 27.90
C TRP A 405 4.08 -2.25 27.32
N VAL A 406 3.99 -2.19 26.00
CA VAL A 406 2.73 -2.37 25.26
C VAL A 406 2.82 -3.68 24.50
N ARG A 407 1.68 -4.35 24.30
CA ARG A 407 1.70 -5.54 23.46
C ARG A 407 1.86 -5.11 22.00
N GLY A 408 2.87 -5.66 21.33
CA GLY A 408 3.08 -5.46 19.90
C GLY A 408 1.91 -6.03 19.08
N HIS A 409 1.56 -5.34 18.00
CA HIS A 409 0.49 -5.73 17.06
C HIS A 409 -0.93 -5.85 17.66
N ASP A 410 -1.18 -5.26 18.84
CA ASP A 410 -2.47 -5.33 19.55
C ASP A 410 -3.38 -4.11 19.23
N GLY A 411 -3.12 -3.39 18.14
CA GLY A 411 -3.89 -2.19 17.78
C GLY A 411 -3.44 -0.90 18.48
N HIS A 412 -2.33 -0.90 19.23
CA HIS A 412 -1.83 0.32 19.87
C HIS A 412 -1.32 1.32 18.80
N TYR A 413 -2.13 2.34 18.52
CA TYR A 413 -1.96 3.29 17.43
C TYR A 413 -0.52 3.80 17.20
N PHE A 414 0.10 4.41 18.22
CA PHE A 414 1.45 4.98 18.05
C PHE A 414 2.57 3.94 17.99
N ASN A 415 2.39 2.76 18.58
CA ASN A 415 3.38 1.69 18.51
C ASN A 415 3.39 1.08 17.10
N GLU A 416 2.21 0.79 16.54
CA GLU A 416 2.10 0.33 15.14
C GLU A 416 2.67 1.35 14.15
N ARG A 417 2.54 2.65 14.45
CA ARG A 417 3.13 3.70 13.62
C ARG A 417 4.66 3.74 13.74
N CYS A 418 5.23 3.46 14.91
CA CYS A 418 6.69 3.27 15.07
C CYS A 418 7.19 2.05 14.30
N ASP A 419 6.47 0.93 14.34
CA ASP A 419 6.77 -0.29 13.57
C ASP A 419 6.84 -0.01 12.07
N ARG A 420 5.83 0.68 11.52
CA ARG A 420 5.82 1.09 10.10
C ARG A 420 6.99 2.00 9.75
N LEU A 421 7.31 2.98 10.62
CA LEU A 421 8.48 3.84 10.44
C LEU A 421 9.79 3.03 10.44
N ALA A 422 9.93 2.08 11.34
CA ALA A 422 11.10 1.22 11.46
C ALA A 422 11.26 0.31 10.24
N LYS A 423 10.20 -0.36 9.80
CA LYS A 423 10.20 -1.22 8.60
C LYS A 423 10.57 -0.45 7.34
N ARG A 424 9.96 0.72 7.11
CA ARG A 424 10.29 1.60 5.98
C ARG A 424 11.74 2.03 5.98
N ALA A 425 12.27 2.36 7.15
CA ALA A 425 13.66 2.73 7.28
C ALA A 425 14.58 1.54 6.97
N ALA A 426 14.27 0.34 7.46
CA ALA A 426 15.03 -0.87 7.16
C ALA A 426 15.05 -1.16 5.64
N GLU A 427 13.90 -1.07 4.98
CA GLU A 427 13.80 -1.23 3.52
C GLU A 427 14.56 -0.15 2.75
N ALA A 428 14.53 1.10 3.22
CA ALA A 428 15.33 2.16 2.64
C ALA A 428 16.83 1.84 2.75
N GLY A 429 17.25 1.24 3.87
CA GLY A 429 18.60 0.72 4.06
C GLY A 429 18.95 -0.41 3.08
N VAL A 430 18.02 -1.33 2.82
CA VAL A 430 18.21 -2.40 1.82
C VAL A 430 18.38 -1.82 0.42
N ARG A 431 17.48 -0.92 0.00
CA ARG A 431 17.57 -0.26 -1.31
C ARG A 431 18.87 0.54 -1.46
N ALA A 432 19.29 1.24 -0.40
CA ALA A 432 20.55 1.97 -0.40
C ALA A 432 21.76 1.03 -0.56
N ALA A 433 21.75 -0.13 0.11
CA ALA A 433 22.80 -1.14 -0.01
C ALA A 433 22.85 -1.76 -1.43
N GLU A 434 21.70 -2.05 -2.02
CA GLU A 434 21.59 -2.56 -3.39
C GLU A 434 22.10 -1.55 -4.42
N GLN A 435 21.73 -0.27 -4.27
CA GLN A 435 22.22 0.82 -5.13
C GLN A 435 23.73 0.98 -5.01
N ALA A 436 24.27 0.96 -3.78
CA ALA A 436 25.71 1.02 -3.56
C ALA A 436 26.44 -0.16 -4.19
N ALA A 437 25.90 -1.39 -4.07
CA ALA A 437 26.46 -2.58 -4.70
C ALA A 437 26.40 -2.51 -6.23
N ALA A 438 25.31 -2.02 -6.81
CA ALA A 438 25.18 -1.80 -8.25
C ALA A 438 26.17 -0.75 -8.77
N GLN A 439 26.38 0.34 -8.01
CA GLN A 439 27.35 1.36 -8.34
C GLN A 439 28.79 0.84 -8.25
N ALA A 440 29.13 0.07 -7.20
CA ALA A 440 30.43 -0.58 -7.07
C ALA A 440 30.72 -1.56 -8.22
N ARG A 441 29.70 -2.32 -8.67
CA ARG A 441 29.81 -3.17 -9.87
C ARG A 441 30.10 -2.36 -11.13
N LYS A 442 29.47 -1.19 -11.32
CA LYS A 442 29.75 -0.29 -12.46
C LYS A 442 31.17 0.28 -12.43
N VAL A 443 31.70 0.59 -11.26
CA VAL A 443 33.07 1.13 -11.11
C VAL A 443 34.13 0.05 -11.39
N ASN A 444 33.87 -1.22 -11.02
CA ASN A 444 34.74 -2.35 -11.37
C ASN A 444 34.70 -2.75 -12.87
N PHE A 445 33.81 -2.15 -13.66
CA PHE A 445 33.72 -2.30 -15.11
C PHE A 445 34.30 -1.09 -15.88
N MET A 446 35.29 -0.38 -15.31
CA MET A 446 36.15 0.47 -16.15
C MET A 446 37.05 -0.42 -17.01
N PRO A 447 36.94 -0.39 -18.36
CA PRO A 447 37.74 -1.25 -19.21
C PRO A 447 39.22 -0.88 -19.04
N VAL A 448 40.04 -1.89 -18.73
CA VAL A 448 41.50 -1.80 -18.85
C VAL A 448 41.80 -1.36 -20.30
N PRO A 449 42.63 -0.32 -20.52
CA PRO A 449 42.94 0.11 -21.88
C PRO A 449 43.51 -1.06 -22.67
N ILE A 450 42.79 -1.46 -23.71
CA ILE A 450 43.18 -2.55 -24.60
C ILE A 450 44.43 -2.09 -25.33
N VAL A 451 45.58 -2.69 -25.01
CA VAL A 451 46.78 -2.60 -25.84
C VAL A 451 46.46 -3.33 -27.15
N PRO A 452 46.53 -2.68 -28.31
CA PRO A 452 46.14 -3.31 -29.56
C PRO A 452 47.11 -4.45 -29.90
N ALA A 453 46.61 -5.68 -29.85
CA ALA A 453 47.32 -6.84 -30.37
C ALA A 453 47.36 -6.77 -31.90
N ARG A 454 48.53 -7.07 -32.49
CA ARG A 454 48.68 -7.16 -33.95
C ARG A 454 47.73 -8.24 -34.51
N PRO A 455 47.03 -7.98 -35.63
CA PRO A 455 46.14 -8.96 -36.21
C PRO A 455 46.94 -10.13 -36.80
N ALA A 456 46.56 -11.36 -36.44
CA ALA A 456 46.96 -12.56 -37.15
C ALA A 456 46.14 -12.69 -38.45
N PRO A 457 46.70 -13.29 -39.53
CA PRO A 457 46.01 -13.40 -40.81
C PRO A 457 44.79 -14.31 -40.71
N VAL A 458 43.67 -13.83 -41.27
CA VAL A 458 42.41 -14.56 -41.39
C VAL A 458 42.54 -15.57 -42.54
N GLN A 459 42.20 -16.83 -42.29
CA GLN A 459 42.00 -17.82 -43.35
C GLN A 459 40.56 -17.72 -43.87
N ASP A 460 40.41 -17.62 -45.18
CA ASP A 460 39.13 -17.74 -45.87
C ASP A 460 38.54 -19.14 -45.62
N LEU A 461 37.30 -19.19 -45.14
CA LEU A 461 36.50 -20.41 -45.07
C LEU A 461 35.32 -20.28 -46.04
N GLU A 462 35.28 -21.24 -46.96
CA GLU A 462 34.31 -21.42 -48.03
C GLU A 462 32.86 -21.54 -47.52
N GLU A 463 31.91 -21.03 -48.32
CA GLU A 463 30.47 -21.12 -48.13
C GLU A 463 30.03 -22.58 -47.87
N ARG A 464 29.45 -22.85 -46.70
CA ARG A 464 28.80 -24.14 -46.40
C ARG A 464 27.28 -24.00 -46.43
N VAL A 465 26.70 -24.88 -47.23
CA VAL A 465 25.27 -25.16 -47.42
C VAL A 465 24.61 -25.52 -46.08
N TYR A 466 23.48 -24.88 -45.77
CA TYR A 466 22.67 -25.12 -44.57
C TYR A 466 22.02 -26.51 -44.59
N ALA A 467 22.07 -27.24 -43.48
CA ALA A 467 21.26 -28.44 -43.26
C ALA A 467 19.91 -28.05 -42.62
N ALA A 468 18.82 -28.61 -43.14
CA ALA A 468 17.46 -28.48 -42.61
C ALA A 468 17.00 -29.80 -41.96
N ASP A 469 16.16 -29.72 -40.93
CA ASP A 469 15.52 -30.90 -40.34
C ASP A 469 14.31 -31.37 -41.18
N ALA A 470 13.70 -32.48 -40.77
CA ALA A 470 12.60 -33.13 -41.51
C ALA A 470 11.32 -32.28 -41.61
N ASP A 471 11.23 -31.18 -40.84
CA ASP A 471 10.11 -30.24 -40.85
C ASP A 471 10.47 -28.90 -41.54
N GLY A 472 11.67 -28.79 -42.11
CA GLY A 472 12.09 -27.69 -42.98
C GLY A 472 12.50 -26.41 -42.25
N GLN A 473 12.92 -26.47 -40.99
CA GLN A 473 13.48 -25.30 -40.30
C GLN A 473 15.01 -25.26 -40.38
N LEU A 474 15.56 -24.07 -40.61
CA LEU A 474 17.00 -23.79 -40.63
C LEU A 474 17.54 -23.72 -39.20
N LEU A 475 18.53 -24.56 -38.87
CA LEU A 475 19.23 -24.52 -37.59
C LEU A 475 20.20 -23.34 -37.57
N LEU A 476 19.89 -22.32 -36.77
CA LEU A 476 20.81 -21.22 -36.48
C LEU A 476 21.83 -21.68 -35.42
N CYS A 477 23.12 -21.50 -35.72
CA CYS A 477 24.19 -21.59 -34.73
C CYS A 477 24.11 -20.43 -33.73
#